data_AF-A0A7C6SLW2-F1
#
_entry.id   AF-A0A7C6SLW2-F1
#
_cell.length_a   1.000
_cell.length_b   1.000
_cell.length_c   1.000
_cell.angle_alpha   90.00
_cell.angle_beta   90.00
_cell.angle_gamma   90.00
#
_symmetry.space_group_name_H-M   'P 1'
#
loop_
_entity.id
_entity.type
_entity.pdbx_description
1 polymer ?
#
loop_
_entity_poly.entity_id
_entity_poly.type
_entity_poly.pdbx_seq_one_letter_code
_entity_poly.pdbx_strand_id
1 'polypeptide(L)'
;MDFEEKIVYVISGSCGVGKSTIGKGVKTIKTLLTRNSLNISDIYMMIPQNINHQGYVNLYAKMLNLNPEKLFLENIPKGGHLGDVDIMRNFKDFSINNTIPEEANILLYGLGGPEGKDKSYDAVLVKYSPK
;
A
#
# COMPACT_ATOMS: atom_id res chain seq x y z
N MET A 1 0.74 11.36 21.74
CA MET A 1 -0.22 10.28 21.45
C MET A 1 0.65 9.09 21.14
N ASP A 2 0.80 8.17 22.08
CA ASP A 2 1.74 7.06 21.97
C ASP A 2 0.98 5.85 21.42
N PHE A 3 1.43 5.31 20.30
CA PHE A 3 0.79 4.19 19.58
C PHE A 3 1.73 2.98 19.56
N GLU A 4 1.18 1.77 19.48
CA GLU A 4 1.95 0.55 19.19
C GLU A 4 1.58 0.04 17.79
N GLU A 5 2.54 0.08 16.88
CA GLU A 5 2.38 -0.54 15.57
C GLU A 5 2.75 -2.01 15.68
N LYS A 6 1.76 -2.90 15.56
CA LYS A 6 2.04 -4.31 15.35
C LYS A 6 2.12 -4.55 13.84
N ILE A 7 3.33 -4.57 13.30
CA ILE A 7 3.57 -5.13 11.97
C ILE A 7 3.23 -6.61 12.05
N VAL A 8 2.17 -7.01 11.35
CA VAL A 8 1.69 -8.38 11.43
C VAL A 8 2.46 -9.22 10.43
N TYR A 9 2.59 -8.77 9.17
CA TYR A 9 3.33 -9.49 8.13
C TYR A 9 3.87 -8.57 7.01
N VAL A 10 5.01 -8.96 6.44
CA VAL A 10 5.66 -8.31 5.28
C VAL A 10 5.82 -9.33 4.16
N ILE A 11 5.46 -8.95 2.93
CA ILE A 11 5.83 -9.71 1.73
C ILE A 11 6.53 -8.78 0.74
N SER A 12 7.76 -9.14 0.41
CA SER A 12 8.52 -8.57 -0.69
C SER A 12 8.59 -9.58 -1.84
N GLY A 13 8.57 -9.07 -3.08
CA GLY A 13 8.79 -9.86 -4.28
C GLY A 13 9.57 -9.08 -5.32
N SER A 14 10.60 -9.69 -5.90
CA SER A 14 11.33 -9.14 -7.05
C SER A 14 11.02 -9.95 -8.31
N CYS A 15 11.00 -9.31 -9.48
CA CYS A 15 10.84 -10.04 -10.74
C CYS A 15 11.38 -9.27 -11.95
N GLY A 16 12.08 -9.99 -12.84
CA GLY A 16 12.65 -9.45 -14.08
C GLY A 16 11.66 -8.97 -15.14
N VAL A 17 12.21 -8.37 -16.19
CA VAL A 17 11.49 -7.66 -17.26
C VAL A 17 10.62 -8.63 -18.05
N GLY A 18 9.28 -8.45 -18.09
CA GLY A 18 8.41 -9.33 -18.90
C GLY A 18 6.91 -9.46 -18.58
N LYS A 19 6.36 -8.81 -17.54
CA LYS A 19 4.88 -8.70 -17.33
C LYS A 19 4.51 -7.27 -16.91
N SER A 20 3.24 -6.88 -17.10
CA SER A 20 2.70 -5.59 -16.64
C SER A 20 3.09 -5.32 -15.18
N THR A 21 3.77 -4.19 -14.95
CA THR A 21 4.24 -3.74 -13.62
C THR A 21 3.08 -3.77 -12.61
N ILE A 22 1.90 -3.30 -13.03
CA ILE A 22 0.71 -3.23 -12.18
C ILE A 22 0.17 -4.62 -11.84
N GLY A 23 0.14 -5.53 -12.82
CA GLY A 23 -0.34 -6.90 -12.58
C GLY A 23 0.49 -7.66 -11.54
N LYS A 24 1.81 -7.43 -11.53
CA LYS A 24 2.70 -7.98 -10.50
C LYS A 24 2.41 -7.38 -9.12
N GLY A 25 2.27 -6.06 -9.04
CA GLY A 25 1.88 -5.37 -7.80
C GLY A 25 0.57 -5.89 -7.20
N VAL A 26 -0.46 -5.98 -8.03
CA VAL A 26 -1.76 -6.56 -7.65
C VAL A 26 -1.61 -8.01 -7.17
N LYS A 27 -0.78 -8.81 -7.83
CA LYS A 27 -0.51 -10.20 -7.41
C LYS A 27 0.18 -10.24 -6.04
N THR A 28 1.16 -9.37 -5.79
CA THR A 28 1.86 -9.28 -4.49
C THR A 28 0.86 -8.96 -3.38
N ILE A 29 0.01 -7.95 -3.57
CA ILE A 29 -1.04 -7.57 -2.63
C ILE A 29 -1.99 -8.76 -2.38
N LYS A 30 -2.54 -9.38 -3.44
CA LYS A 30 -3.44 -10.53 -3.29
C LYS A 30 -2.78 -11.69 -2.54
N THR A 31 -1.50 -11.95 -2.81
CA THR A 31 -0.73 -13.01 -2.11
C THR A 31 -0.60 -12.70 -0.62
N LEU A 32 -0.33 -11.44 -0.25
CA LEU A 32 -0.30 -10.99 1.13
C LEU A 32 -1.65 -11.22 1.82
N LEU A 33 -2.75 -10.79 1.21
CA LEU A 33 -4.08 -10.97 1.78
C LEU A 33 -4.42 -12.46 1.95
N THR A 34 -4.21 -13.28 0.92
CA THR A 34 -4.49 -14.72 0.99
C THR A 34 -3.68 -15.45 2.06
N ARG A 35 -2.38 -15.14 2.24
CA ARG A 35 -1.57 -15.74 3.31
C ARG A 35 -2.05 -15.39 4.71
N ASN A 36 -2.80 -14.31 4.83
CA ASN A 36 -3.36 -13.81 6.09
C ASN A 36 -4.84 -14.16 6.25
N SER A 37 -5.41 -14.98 5.35
CA SER A 37 -6.85 -15.29 5.33
C SER A 37 -7.73 -14.03 5.26
N LEU A 38 -7.25 -12.99 4.57
CA LEU A 38 -7.95 -11.74 4.33
C LEU A 38 -8.36 -11.58 2.87
N ASN A 39 -9.38 -10.76 2.66
CA ASN A 39 -9.83 -10.24 1.39
C ASN A 39 -9.60 -8.72 1.30
N ILE A 40 -9.71 -8.18 0.09
CA ILE A 40 -9.55 -6.73 -0.14
C ILE A 40 -10.60 -5.90 0.63
N SER A 41 -11.79 -6.46 0.88
CA SER A 41 -12.86 -5.83 1.65
C SER A 41 -12.44 -5.53 3.09
N ASP A 42 -11.54 -6.34 3.64
CA ASP A 42 -11.10 -6.30 5.03
C ASP A 42 -10.02 -5.23 5.26
N ILE A 43 -9.49 -4.65 4.18
CA ILE A 43 -8.55 -3.53 4.23
C ILE A 43 -9.35 -2.24 4.47
N TYR A 44 -8.99 -1.55 5.55
CA TYR A 44 -9.54 -0.25 5.90
C TYR A 44 -9.00 0.83 4.96
N MET A 45 -7.67 0.89 4.82
CA MET A 45 -6.98 1.86 3.99
C MET A 45 -5.76 1.21 3.33
N MET A 46 -5.57 1.50 2.04
CA MET A 46 -4.34 1.21 1.31
C MET A 46 -3.54 2.50 1.14
N ILE A 47 -2.28 2.46 1.57
CA ILE A 47 -1.35 3.59 1.55
C ILE A 47 -0.18 3.25 0.63
N PRO A 48 -0.22 3.72 -0.62
CA PRO A 48 0.83 3.45 -1.57
C PRO A 48 1.92 4.54 -1.57
N GLN A 49 3.04 4.25 -2.22
CA GLN A 49 4.06 5.24 -2.62
C GLN A 49 3.50 6.27 -3.61
N ASN A 50 4.01 7.52 -3.61
CA ASN A 50 3.43 8.65 -4.34
C ASN A 50 3.80 8.67 -5.84
N ILE A 51 3.40 7.64 -6.59
CA ILE A 51 3.81 7.45 -7.99
C ILE A 51 2.83 8.11 -8.96
N ASN A 52 1.58 7.64 -9.00
CA ASN A 52 0.59 8.13 -9.96
C ASN A 52 -0.84 7.90 -9.47
N HIS A 53 -1.59 9.00 -9.30
CA HIS A 53 -2.98 8.95 -8.82
C HIS A 53 -3.89 8.12 -9.72
N GLN A 54 -3.84 8.35 -11.04
CA GLN A 54 -4.67 7.64 -12.02
C GLN A 54 -4.30 6.16 -12.11
N GLY A 55 -3.02 5.83 -11.96
CA GLY A 55 -2.56 4.44 -11.89
C GLY A 55 -3.18 3.69 -10.71
N TYR A 56 -3.23 4.31 -9.53
CA TYR A 56 -3.87 3.69 -8.36
C TYR A 56 -5.39 3.59 -8.52
N VAL A 57 -6.07 4.67 -8.91
CA VAL A 57 -7.53 4.70 -9.02
C VAL A 57 -8.04 3.82 -10.16
N ASN A 58 -7.49 3.94 -11.37
CA ASN A 58 -8.07 3.30 -12.55
C ASN A 58 -7.58 1.86 -12.75
N LEU A 59 -6.40 1.51 -12.24
CA LEU A 59 -5.77 0.22 -12.50
C LEU A 59 -5.70 -0.62 -11.22
N TYR A 60 -5.04 -0.16 -10.16
CA TYR A 60 -4.95 -0.95 -8.92
C TYR A 60 -6.33 -1.16 -8.27
N ALA A 61 -7.11 -0.10 -8.06
CA ALA A 61 -8.41 -0.21 -7.42
C ALA A 61 -9.34 -1.15 -8.19
N LYS A 62 -9.39 -0.99 -9.53
CA LYS A 62 -10.17 -1.85 -10.41
C LYS A 62 -9.73 -3.32 -10.39
N MET A 63 -8.42 -3.60 -10.46
CA MET A 63 -7.91 -4.98 -10.49
C MET A 63 -7.97 -5.69 -9.12
N LEU A 64 -7.98 -4.91 -8.04
CA LEU A 64 -8.17 -5.40 -6.67
C LEU A 64 -9.64 -5.48 -6.27
N ASN A 65 -10.56 -4.84 -7.01
CA ASN A 65 -11.93 -4.58 -6.57
C ASN A 65 -11.98 -3.80 -5.23
N LEU A 66 -11.11 -2.80 -5.11
CA LEU A 66 -11.02 -1.89 -3.96
C LEU A 66 -11.79 -0.60 -4.28
N ASN A 67 -12.57 -0.08 -3.32
CA ASN A 67 -13.16 1.26 -3.43
C ASN A 67 -12.02 2.30 -3.51
N PRO A 68 -11.96 3.18 -4.53
CA PRO A 68 -10.96 4.24 -4.61
C PRO A 68 -10.85 5.14 -3.37
N GLU A 69 -11.92 5.29 -2.58
CA GLU A 69 -11.90 6.05 -1.31
C GLU A 69 -11.05 5.39 -0.22
N LYS A 70 -10.73 4.10 -0.36
CA LYS A 70 -9.81 3.37 0.50
C LYS A 70 -8.35 3.48 0.03
N LEU A 71 -8.02 4.48 -0.80
CA LEU A 71 -6.65 4.80 -1.20
C LEU A 71 -6.24 6.15 -0.60
N PHE A 72 -5.16 6.17 0.18
CA PHE A 72 -4.59 7.42 0.65
C PHE A 72 -3.65 8.02 -0.40
N LEU A 73 -4.16 8.95 -1.21
CA LEU A 73 -3.43 9.57 -2.33
C LEU A 73 -3.20 11.08 -2.15
N GLU A 74 -3.60 11.65 -1.02
CA GLU A 74 -3.57 13.09 -0.78
C GLU A 74 -2.20 13.73 -0.88
N ASN A 75 -1.15 12.94 -0.63
CA ASN A 75 0.23 13.41 -0.63
C ASN A 75 0.89 13.39 -2.01
N ILE A 76 0.26 12.77 -3.02
CA ILE A 76 0.73 12.84 -4.40
C ILE A 76 0.81 14.31 -4.88
N PRO A 77 -0.25 15.14 -4.77
CA PRO A 77 -0.15 16.56 -5.13
C PRO A 77 0.63 17.41 -4.10
N LYS A 78 0.83 16.92 -2.87
CA LYS A 78 1.52 17.63 -1.77
C LYS A 78 3.00 17.24 -1.67
N GLY A 79 3.75 17.51 -2.73
CA GLY A 79 5.21 17.31 -2.74
C GLY A 79 5.71 16.09 -3.54
N GLY A 80 4.82 15.40 -4.27
CA GLY A 80 5.20 14.39 -5.26
C GLY A 80 5.89 13.17 -4.67
N HIS A 81 6.64 12.47 -5.54
CA HIS A 81 7.40 11.26 -5.22
C HIS A 81 8.74 11.62 -4.56
N LEU A 82 8.94 11.16 -3.31
CA LEU A 82 10.20 11.35 -2.57
C LEU A 82 10.97 10.03 -2.39
N GLY A 83 10.64 8.98 -3.13
CA GLY A 83 11.25 7.66 -2.97
C GLY A 83 10.64 6.90 -1.78
N ASP A 84 11.47 6.15 -1.05
CA ASP A 84 11.00 5.19 -0.04
C ASP A 84 10.28 5.86 1.15
N VAL A 85 10.59 7.14 1.43
CA VAL A 85 9.98 7.91 2.52
C VAL A 85 8.51 8.25 2.29
N ASP A 86 8.00 8.11 1.06
CA ASP A 86 6.60 8.38 0.73
C ASP A 86 5.64 7.56 1.60
N ILE A 87 5.91 6.27 1.80
CA ILE A 87 5.02 5.38 2.56
C ILE A 87 4.95 5.85 4.02
N MET A 88 6.09 6.19 4.62
CA MET A 88 6.15 6.67 6.00
C MET A 88 5.44 8.03 6.15
N ARG A 89 5.68 8.96 5.22
CA ARG A 89 5.00 10.27 5.19
C ARG A 89 3.48 10.08 5.09
N ASN A 90 3.04 9.24 4.15
CA ASN A 90 1.63 8.99 3.90
C ASN A 90 0.96 8.30 5.08
N PHE A 91 1.61 7.30 5.70
CA PHE A 91 1.08 6.63 6.87
C PHE A 91 0.97 7.58 8.08
N LYS A 92 2.01 8.39 8.33
CA LYS A 92 1.98 9.41 9.39
C LYS A 92 0.87 10.42 9.20
N ASP A 93 0.74 10.99 7.99
CA ASP A 93 -0.28 11.99 7.72
C ASP A 93 -1.68 11.38 7.80
N PHE A 94 -1.85 10.15 7.33
CA PHE A 94 -3.12 9.44 7.49
C PHE A 94 -3.48 9.22 8.96
N SER A 95 -2.54 8.73 9.78
CA SER A 95 -2.78 8.38 11.18
C SER A 95 -3.00 9.58 12.10
N ILE A 96 -2.40 10.73 11.78
CA ILE A 96 -2.61 11.97 12.55
C ILE A 96 -3.95 12.63 12.18
N ASN A 97 -4.33 12.59 10.90
CA ASN A 97 -5.48 13.37 10.40
C ASN A 97 -6.79 12.58 10.39
N ASN A 98 -6.78 11.29 10.72
CA ASN A 98 -7.97 10.44 10.67
C ASN A 98 -8.12 9.63 11.96
N THR A 99 -9.36 9.44 12.40
CA THR A 99 -9.68 8.42 13.41
C THR A 99 -9.63 7.05 12.76
N ILE A 100 -8.67 6.22 13.16
CA ILE A 100 -8.53 4.85 12.66
C ILE A 100 -9.28 3.92 13.63
N PRO A 101 -10.21 3.08 13.15
CA PRO A 101 -10.86 2.08 13.97
C PRO A 101 -9.84 1.11 14.58
N GLU A 102 -10.08 0.72 15.82
CA GLU A 102 -9.33 -0.36 16.47
C GLU A 102 -9.39 -1.66 15.64
N GLU A 103 -8.28 -2.40 15.62
CA GLU A 103 -8.05 -3.61 14.84
C GLU A 103 -8.14 -3.45 13.31
N ALA A 104 -8.16 -2.22 12.79
CA ALA A 104 -8.19 -1.95 11.35
C ALA A 104 -6.95 -2.49 10.63
N ASN A 105 -7.16 -3.15 9.49
CA ASN A 105 -6.09 -3.60 8.61
C ASN A 105 -5.70 -2.49 7.63
N ILE A 106 -4.45 -2.05 7.69
CA ILE A 106 -3.86 -1.05 6.79
C ILE A 106 -2.84 -1.76 5.89
N LEU A 107 -2.97 -1.53 4.59
CA LEU A 107 -2.07 -2.08 3.57
C LEU A 107 -1.08 -1.00 3.11
N LEU A 108 0.20 -1.19 3.38
CA LEU A 108 1.26 -0.32 2.83
C LEU A 108 1.81 -0.95 1.55
N TYR A 109 2.04 -0.14 0.52
CA TYR A 109 2.50 -0.66 -0.77
C TYR A 109 3.58 0.21 -1.43
N GLY A 110 4.71 -0.41 -1.76
CA GLY A 110 5.84 0.19 -2.45
C GLY A 110 6.17 -0.51 -3.76
N LEU A 111 6.69 0.26 -4.71
CA LEU A 111 7.18 -0.22 -6.00
C LEU A 111 8.53 0.45 -6.29
N GLY A 112 9.61 -0.33 -6.21
CA GLY A 112 10.96 0.13 -6.47
C GLY A 112 11.58 -0.53 -7.70
N GLY A 113 12.65 0.05 -8.22
CA GLY A 113 13.46 -0.55 -9.27
C GLY A 113 13.74 0.39 -10.46
N PRO A 114 14.99 0.48 -10.92
CA PRO A 114 15.35 1.28 -12.09
C PRO A 114 14.60 0.82 -13.35
N GLU A 115 14.36 1.74 -14.26
CA GLU A 115 13.85 1.39 -15.59
C GLU A 115 14.81 0.41 -16.30
N GLY A 116 14.26 -0.60 -16.97
CA GLY A 116 15.03 -1.66 -17.62
C GLY A 116 15.69 -2.68 -16.68
N LYS A 117 15.49 -2.59 -15.36
CA LYS A 117 15.97 -3.58 -14.38
C LYS A 117 14.83 -4.28 -13.64
N ASP A 118 15.21 -5.21 -12.78
CA ASP A 118 14.30 -5.88 -11.86
C ASP A 118 13.56 -4.85 -10.99
N LYS A 119 12.25 -5.05 -10.86
CA LYS A 119 11.41 -4.24 -9.98
C LYS A 119 11.11 -5.01 -8.70
N SER A 120 11.13 -4.31 -7.58
CA SER A 120 10.63 -4.79 -6.28
C SER A 120 9.19 -4.35 -6.07
N TYR A 121 8.42 -5.23 -5.47
CA TYR A 121 7.02 -5.03 -5.09
C TYR A 121 6.92 -5.42 -3.63
N ASP A 122 6.67 -4.43 -2.79
CA ASP A 122 6.70 -4.59 -1.34
C ASP A 122 5.32 -4.25 -0.79
N ALA A 123 4.70 -5.21 -0.11
CA ALA A 123 3.40 -5.03 0.52
C ALA A 123 3.50 -5.42 2.00
N VAL A 124 3.00 -4.54 2.87
CA VAL A 124 3.02 -4.73 4.33
C VAL A 124 1.60 -4.64 4.85
N LEU A 125 1.25 -5.57 5.74
CA LEU A 125 0.00 -5.54 6.48
C LEU A 125 0.27 -5.05 7.91
N VAL A 126 -0.34 -3.91 8.25
CA VAL A 126 -0.30 -3.34 9.60
C VAL A 126 -1.70 -3.50 10.21
N LYS A 127 -1.76 -3.99 11.44
CA LYS A 127 -3.01 -4.00 12.21
C LYS A 127 -2.94 -2.89 13.24
N TYR A 128 -3.89 -1.96 13.18
CA TYR A 128 -3.94 -0.82 14.08
C TYR A 128 -4.49 -1.23 15.44
N SER A 129 -3.72 -1.02 16.51
CA SER A 129 -4.18 -1.21 17.89
C SER A 129 -3.88 0.09 18.66
N PRO A 130 -4.89 0.85 19.10
CA PRO A 130 -4.65 1.95 20.03
C PRO A 130 -4.08 1.38 21.34
N LYS A 131 -3.23 2.17 22.01
CA LYS A 131 -2.84 1.90 23.40
C LYS A 131 -3.88 2.45 24.37
#